data_AF-A0A7C5RPA6-F1
#
_entry.id   AF-A0A7C5RPA6-F1
#
_cell.length_a   1.000
_cell.length_b   1.000
_cell.length_c   1.000
_cell.angle_alpha   90.00
_cell.angle_beta   90.00
_cell.angle_gamma   90.00
#
_symmetry.space_group_name_H-M   'P 1'
#
loop_
_entity.id
_entity.type
_entity.pdbx_description
1 polymer ?
#
loop_
_entity_poly.entity_id
_entity_poly.type
_entity_poly.pdbx_seq_one_letter_code
_entity_poly.pdbx_strand_id
1 'polypeptide(L)'
;MRVGEGLVIALVVAVVAVAFFVAGMNYGSYTATLESEKLLAGERERIRQLEGELASKQLELDSALNNVDRLEALLSETKRLLSESEGRVAGLQASLSSELENLRRSNTELSRRLSEIETRMRRVEGQVNVVSQAIPILNQLRGVNALGPDRNATLNYWLDIKGLVSSFEPALTPAVDRVINNVDGLVDYYNWIDSYPGENAAADQIVQWLQSLPPSYEQYVNAVNQFVDELLTSLASKLSALRDSLA
;
A
#
# COMPACT_ATOMS: atom_id res chain seq x y z
N MET A 1 102.68 -99.49 60.65
CA MET A 1 101.90 -99.63 59.40
C MET A 1 100.75 -98.63 59.46
N ARG A 2 100.91 -97.48 58.78
CA ARG A 2 100.04 -96.29 58.84
C ARG A 2 99.10 -96.26 57.63
N VAL A 3 97.92 -96.87 57.72
CA VAL A 3 96.89 -96.80 56.64
C VAL A 3 95.51 -96.36 57.19
N GLY A 4 95.29 -96.40 58.50
CA GLY A 4 94.01 -96.04 59.12
C GLY A 4 93.72 -94.52 59.24
N GLU A 5 94.73 -93.67 59.41
CA GLU A 5 94.52 -92.23 59.67
C GLU A 5 94.16 -91.42 58.41
N GLY A 6 94.66 -91.81 57.23
CA GLY A 6 94.36 -91.11 55.97
C GLY A 6 92.91 -91.28 55.52
N LEU A 7 92.29 -92.41 55.86
CA LEU A 7 90.93 -92.74 55.47
C LEU A 7 89.91 -91.93 56.29
N VAL A 8 90.20 -91.69 57.57
CA VAL A 8 89.35 -90.87 58.45
C VAL A 8 89.38 -89.40 58.01
N ILE A 9 90.55 -88.86 57.67
CA ILE A 9 90.67 -87.47 57.21
C ILE A 9 89.95 -87.29 55.86
N ALA A 10 90.13 -88.21 54.92
CA ALA A 10 89.44 -88.17 53.63
C ALA A 10 87.91 -88.22 53.79
N LEU A 11 87.40 -89.02 54.74
CA LEU A 11 85.98 -89.15 55.00
C LEU A 11 85.40 -87.89 55.67
N VAL A 12 86.14 -87.28 56.60
CA VAL A 12 85.72 -86.00 57.20
C VAL A 12 85.71 -84.87 56.17
N VAL A 13 86.73 -84.78 55.31
CA VAL A 13 86.75 -83.79 54.22
C VAL A 13 85.61 -84.01 53.24
N ALA A 14 85.28 -85.26 52.90
CA ALA A 14 84.15 -85.58 52.04
C ALA A 14 82.81 -85.19 52.69
N VAL A 15 82.61 -85.49 53.98
CA VAL A 15 81.39 -85.11 54.71
C VAL A 15 81.24 -83.60 54.81
N VAL A 16 82.33 -82.87 55.07
CA VAL A 16 82.34 -81.41 55.13
C VAL A 16 82.06 -80.81 53.74
N ALA A 17 82.66 -81.35 52.67
CA ALA A 17 82.41 -80.92 51.31
C ALA A 17 80.95 -81.15 50.88
N VAL A 18 80.38 -82.30 51.25
CA VAL A 18 78.96 -82.60 51.02
C VAL A 18 78.05 -81.68 51.84
N ALA A 19 78.40 -81.38 53.09
CA ALA A 19 77.64 -80.45 53.92
C ALA A 19 77.66 -79.02 53.37
N PHE A 20 78.81 -78.53 52.91
CA PHE A 20 78.92 -77.23 52.25
C PHE A 20 78.19 -77.20 50.90
N PHE A 21 78.21 -78.30 50.14
CA PHE A 21 77.49 -78.42 48.88
C PHE A 21 75.98 -78.44 49.10
N VAL A 22 75.48 -79.20 50.07
CA VAL A 22 74.06 -79.24 50.45
C VAL A 22 73.62 -77.88 51.00
N ALA A 23 74.42 -77.23 51.84
CA ALA A 23 74.14 -75.88 52.32
C ALA A 23 74.14 -74.86 51.18
N GLY A 24 75.09 -74.93 50.24
CA GLY A 24 75.15 -74.07 49.07
C GLY A 24 73.98 -74.27 48.10
N MET A 25 73.55 -75.52 47.88
CA MET A 25 72.35 -75.82 47.10
C MET A 25 71.07 -75.35 47.80
N ASN A 26 70.98 -75.49 49.12
CA ASN A 26 69.80 -75.05 49.87
C ASN A 26 69.72 -73.52 49.91
N TYR A 27 70.84 -72.83 50.16
CA TYR A 27 70.90 -71.36 50.07
C TYR A 27 70.61 -70.86 48.64
N GLY A 28 71.19 -71.49 47.61
CA GLY A 28 70.92 -71.16 46.20
C GLY A 28 69.45 -71.38 45.80
N SER A 29 68.83 -72.44 46.32
CA SER A 29 67.40 -72.74 46.15
C SER A 29 66.52 -71.71 46.85
N TYR A 30 66.85 -71.31 48.08
CA TYR A 30 66.13 -70.27 48.81
C TYR A 30 66.27 -68.89 48.16
N THR A 31 67.45 -68.54 47.66
CA THR A 31 67.66 -67.26 46.95
C THR A 31 66.96 -67.24 45.60
N ALA A 32 66.99 -68.35 44.85
CA ALA A 32 66.29 -68.47 43.57
C ALA A 32 64.77 -68.44 43.73
N THR A 33 64.23 -69.07 44.78
CA THR A 33 62.80 -69.00 45.10
C THR A 33 62.37 -67.59 45.53
N LEU A 34 63.15 -66.90 46.37
CA LEU A 34 62.91 -65.50 46.73
C LEU A 34 62.95 -64.54 45.53
N GLU A 35 63.88 -64.76 44.59
CA GLU A 35 63.99 -63.95 43.39
C GLU A 35 62.81 -64.19 42.43
N SER A 36 62.36 -65.45 42.30
CA SER A 36 61.16 -65.80 41.55
C SER A 36 59.87 -65.24 42.18
N GLU A 37 59.75 -65.26 43.50
CA GLU A 37 58.59 -64.67 44.21
C GLU A 37 58.55 -63.14 44.04
N LYS A 38 59.70 -62.47 44.06
CA LYS A 38 59.77 -61.02 43.80
C LYS A 38 59.37 -60.66 42.37
N LEU A 39 59.81 -61.44 41.38
CA LEU A 39 59.41 -61.24 39.99
C LEU A 39 57.91 -61.48 39.80
N LEU A 40 57.36 -62.56 40.37
CA LEU A 40 55.93 -62.84 40.35
C LEU A 40 55.10 -61.76 41.08
N ALA A 41 55.60 -61.23 42.20
CA ALA A 41 54.96 -60.13 42.90
C ALA A 41 54.98 -58.83 42.06
N GLY A 42 56.09 -58.55 41.38
CA GLY A 42 56.22 -57.41 40.46
C GLY A 42 55.33 -57.53 39.23
N GLU A 43 55.20 -58.73 38.65
CA GLU A 43 54.26 -58.99 37.56
C GLU A 43 52.81 -58.87 38.01
N ARG A 44 52.44 -59.39 39.18
CA ARG A 44 51.09 -59.23 39.74
C ARG A 44 50.74 -57.77 39.99
N GLU A 45 51.69 -56.97 40.46
CA GLU A 45 51.47 -55.54 40.67
C GLU A 45 51.31 -54.80 39.34
N ARG A 46 52.09 -55.14 38.32
CA ARG A 46 51.89 -54.62 36.95
C ARG A 46 50.54 -55.03 36.37
N ILE A 47 50.10 -56.27 36.56
CA ILE A 47 48.77 -56.73 36.13
C ILE A 47 47.69 -55.91 36.81
N ARG A 48 47.78 -55.69 38.14
CA ARG A 48 46.83 -54.83 38.87
C ARG A 48 46.81 -53.38 38.38
N GLN A 49 47.97 -52.81 38.07
CA GLN A 49 48.05 -51.46 37.50
C GLN A 49 47.40 -51.40 36.13
N LEU A 50 47.67 -52.36 35.25
CA LEU A 50 47.07 -52.46 33.93
C LEU A 50 45.56 -52.69 34.00
N GLU A 51 45.07 -53.51 34.93
CA GLU A 51 43.64 -53.71 35.19
C GLU A 51 42.97 -52.41 35.68
N GLY A 52 43.64 -51.65 36.55
CA GLY A 52 43.18 -50.35 37.01
C GLY A 52 43.14 -49.30 35.89
N GLU A 53 44.17 -49.24 35.06
CA GLU A 53 44.21 -48.37 33.87
C GLU A 53 43.14 -48.76 32.85
N LEU A 54 42.95 -50.06 32.59
CA LEU A 54 41.90 -50.56 31.71
C LEU A 54 40.51 -50.17 32.21
N ALA A 55 40.24 -50.34 33.51
CA ALA A 55 38.99 -49.95 34.13
C ALA A 55 38.76 -48.44 34.04
N SER A 56 39.79 -47.63 34.29
CA SER A 56 39.73 -46.18 34.12
C SER A 56 39.44 -45.78 32.67
N LYS A 57 40.08 -46.45 31.71
CA LYS A 57 39.88 -46.19 30.28
C LYS A 57 38.49 -46.61 29.80
N GLN A 58 37.94 -47.71 30.34
CA GLN A 58 36.55 -48.10 30.08
C GLN A 58 35.57 -47.05 30.60
N LEU A 59 35.81 -46.52 31.81
CA LEU A 59 34.96 -45.49 32.40
C LEU A 59 35.01 -44.17 31.61
N GLU A 60 36.20 -43.78 31.13
CA GLU A 60 36.36 -42.66 30.20
C GLU A 60 35.64 -42.90 28.86
N LEU A 61 35.74 -44.11 28.31
CA LEU A 61 35.06 -44.49 27.06
C LEU A 61 33.54 -44.46 27.22
N ASP A 62 33.00 -45.02 28.31
CA ASP A 62 31.56 -45.02 28.60
C ASP A 62 31.02 -43.59 28.79
N SER A 63 31.80 -42.72 29.43
CA SER A 63 31.46 -41.30 29.55
C SER A 63 31.48 -40.58 28.20
N ALA A 64 32.49 -40.86 27.36
CA ALA A 64 32.58 -40.31 26.01
C ALA A 64 31.42 -40.77 25.12
N LEU A 65 31.04 -42.06 25.19
CA LEU A 65 29.91 -42.61 24.46
C LEU A 65 28.58 -41.95 24.88
N ASN A 66 28.33 -41.82 26.19
CA ASN A 66 27.15 -41.10 26.69
C ASN A 66 27.10 -39.63 26.21
N ASN A 67 28.25 -38.96 26.13
CA ASN A 67 28.32 -37.60 25.60
C ASN A 67 28.02 -37.56 24.10
N VAL A 68 28.51 -38.53 23.33
CA VAL A 68 28.19 -38.67 21.90
C VAL A 68 26.69 -38.86 21.70
N ASP A 69 26.08 -39.80 22.43
CA ASP A 69 24.62 -40.05 22.34
C ASP A 69 23.81 -38.80 22.67
N ARG A 70 24.22 -38.04 23.70
CA ARG A 70 23.57 -36.78 24.07
C ARG A 70 23.73 -35.71 22.99
N LEU A 71 24.92 -35.59 22.39
CA LEU A 71 25.18 -34.65 21.31
C LEU A 71 24.40 -35.01 20.05
N GLU A 72 24.26 -36.30 19.73
CA GLU A 72 23.43 -36.76 18.61
C GLU A 72 21.95 -36.43 18.82
N ALA A 73 21.44 -36.64 20.04
CA ALA A 73 20.07 -36.27 20.40
C ALA A 73 19.84 -34.75 20.28
N LEU A 74 20.77 -33.93 20.79
CA LEU A 74 20.71 -32.48 20.65
C LEU A 74 20.79 -32.03 19.19
N LEU A 75 21.67 -32.64 18.39
CA LEU A 75 21.80 -32.33 16.98
C LEU A 75 20.52 -32.66 16.22
N SER A 76 19.89 -33.80 16.51
CA SER A 76 18.62 -34.21 15.93
C SER A 76 17.50 -33.20 16.25
N GLU A 77 17.38 -32.81 17.53
CA GLU A 77 16.37 -31.83 17.94
C GLU A 77 16.63 -30.44 17.34
N THR A 78 17.88 -30.01 17.27
CA THR A 78 18.25 -28.73 16.65
C THR A 78 17.93 -28.72 15.16
N LYS A 79 18.18 -29.84 14.46
CA LYS A 79 17.79 -30.00 13.05
C LYS A 79 16.27 -29.93 12.86
N ARG A 80 15.51 -30.56 13.76
CA ARG A 80 14.03 -30.52 13.74
C ARG A 80 13.53 -29.09 13.91
N LEU A 81 14.03 -28.37 14.91
CA LEU A 81 13.66 -26.98 15.19
C LEU A 81 14.08 -26.05 14.04
N LEU A 82 15.24 -26.28 13.44
CA LEU A 82 15.69 -25.52 12.27
C LEU A 82 14.73 -25.70 11.10
N SER A 83 14.37 -26.95 10.78
CA SER A 83 13.43 -27.25 9.70
C SER A 83 12.03 -26.64 9.95
N GLU A 84 11.56 -26.67 11.20
CA GLU A 84 10.30 -26.03 11.59
C GLU A 84 10.36 -24.49 11.42
N SER A 85 11.48 -23.88 11.82
CA SER A 85 11.72 -22.44 11.64
C SER A 85 11.78 -22.05 10.16
N GLU A 86 12.51 -22.81 9.33
CA GLU A 86 12.59 -22.60 7.88
C GLU A 86 11.21 -22.68 7.22
N GLY A 87 10.38 -23.65 7.64
CA GLY A 87 9.00 -23.76 7.18
C GLY A 87 8.14 -22.55 7.55
N ARG A 88 8.29 -22.04 8.79
CA ARG A 88 7.59 -20.82 9.22
C ARG A 88 8.04 -19.58 8.45
N VAL A 89 9.35 -19.43 8.20
CA VAL A 89 9.89 -18.33 7.40
C VAL A 89 9.35 -18.38 5.97
N ALA A 90 9.35 -19.55 5.34
CA ALA A 90 8.78 -19.72 4.00
C ALA A 90 7.28 -19.38 3.95
N GLY A 91 6.51 -19.82 4.95
CA GLY A 91 5.08 -19.50 5.07
C GLY A 91 4.82 -18.00 5.25
N LEU A 92 5.59 -17.33 6.13
CA LEU A 92 5.50 -15.89 6.33
C LEU A 92 5.88 -15.12 5.06
N GLN A 93 6.93 -15.54 4.36
CA GLN A 93 7.36 -14.93 3.11
C GLN A 93 6.29 -15.05 2.02
N ALA A 94 5.64 -16.20 1.90
CA ALA A 94 4.53 -16.41 0.97
C ALA A 94 3.32 -15.52 1.33
N SER A 95 2.96 -15.45 2.62
CA SER A 95 1.85 -14.60 3.09
C SER A 95 2.12 -13.12 2.83
N LEU A 96 3.32 -12.64 3.17
CA LEU A 96 3.72 -11.26 2.95
C LEU A 96 3.74 -10.91 1.46
N SER A 97 4.20 -11.83 0.61
CA SER A 97 4.18 -11.63 -0.84
C SER A 97 2.75 -11.53 -1.37
N SER A 98 1.83 -12.35 -0.87
CA SER A 98 0.41 -12.28 -1.25
C SER A 98 -0.24 -10.98 -0.78
N GLU A 99 0.05 -10.53 0.45
CA GLU A 99 -0.48 -9.26 0.97
C GLU A 99 0.04 -8.06 0.18
N LEU A 100 1.34 -8.04 -0.16
CA LEU A 100 1.92 -6.99 -1.01
C LEU A 100 1.27 -6.93 -2.38
N GLU A 101 0.97 -8.09 -2.98
CA GLU A 101 0.28 -8.12 -4.27
C GLU A 101 -1.16 -7.61 -4.16
N ASN A 102 -1.88 -8.00 -3.12
CA ASN A 102 -3.23 -7.51 -2.84
C ASN A 102 -3.25 -5.99 -2.60
N LEU A 103 -2.30 -5.47 -1.83
CA LEU A 103 -2.14 -4.03 -1.60
C LEU A 103 -1.82 -3.28 -2.89
N ARG A 104 -0.95 -3.83 -3.74
CA ARG A 104 -0.65 -3.24 -5.05
C ARG A 104 -1.90 -3.16 -5.93
N ARG A 105 -2.68 -4.25 -6.03
CA ARG A 105 -3.92 -4.29 -6.80
C ARG A 105 -4.94 -3.27 -6.27
N SER A 106 -5.11 -3.21 -4.95
CA SER A 106 -6.00 -2.24 -4.30
C SER A 106 -5.57 -0.80 -4.58
N ASN A 107 -4.27 -0.50 -4.49
CA ASN A 107 -3.73 0.83 -4.78
C ASN A 107 -3.93 1.24 -6.24
N THR A 108 -3.75 0.31 -7.18
CA THR A 108 -4.03 0.56 -8.61
C THR A 108 -5.51 0.86 -8.85
N GLU A 109 -6.42 0.09 -8.23
CA GLU A 109 -7.86 0.33 -8.35
C GLU A 109 -8.28 1.66 -7.71
N LEU A 110 -7.75 2.01 -6.55
CA LEU A 110 -8.00 3.30 -5.91
C LEU A 110 -7.51 4.45 -6.78
N SER A 111 -6.32 4.33 -7.37
CA SER A 111 -5.77 5.34 -8.29
C SER A 111 -6.64 5.51 -9.53
N ARG A 112 -7.17 4.41 -10.09
CA ARG A 112 -8.12 4.43 -11.22
C ARG A 112 -9.41 5.16 -10.84
N ARG A 113 -10.00 4.83 -9.69
CA ARG A 113 -11.22 5.49 -9.18
C ARG A 113 -11.01 6.97 -8.92
N LEU A 114 -9.86 7.35 -8.37
CA LEU A 114 -9.54 8.75 -8.10
C LEU A 114 -9.46 9.55 -9.40
N SER A 115 -8.79 9.03 -10.43
CA SER A 115 -8.74 9.65 -11.75
C SER A 115 -10.14 9.79 -12.40
N GLU A 116 -10.99 8.77 -12.22
CA GLU A 116 -12.38 8.82 -12.70
C GLU A 116 -13.19 9.92 -11.99
N ILE A 117 -13.05 10.04 -10.66
CA ILE A 117 -13.70 11.07 -9.85
C ILE A 117 -13.20 12.46 -10.24
N GLU A 118 -11.89 12.67 -10.39
CA GLU A 118 -11.32 13.96 -10.82
C GLU A 118 -11.89 14.39 -12.18
N THR A 119 -12.02 13.45 -13.11
CA THR A 119 -12.58 13.72 -14.44
C THR A 119 -14.06 14.10 -14.33
N ARG A 120 -14.83 13.45 -13.46
CA ARG A 120 -16.24 13.80 -13.19
C ARG A 120 -16.36 15.16 -12.49
N MET A 121 -15.47 15.47 -11.57
CA MET A 121 -15.46 16.74 -10.83
C MET A 121 -15.20 17.92 -11.76
N ARG A 122 -14.19 17.83 -12.64
CA ARG A 122 -13.93 18.86 -13.67
C ARG A 122 -15.13 19.09 -14.59
N ARG A 123 -15.87 18.01 -14.93
CA ARG A 123 -17.11 18.11 -15.71
C ARG A 123 -18.20 18.88 -14.94
N VAL A 124 -18.43 18.54 -13.67
CA VAL A 124 -19.40 19.25 -12.81
C VAL A 124 -19.01 20.72 -12.61
N GLU A 125 -17.73 21.03 -12.41
CA GLU A 125 -17.25 22.42 -12.33
C GLU A 125 -17.58 23.21 -13.61
N GLY A 126 -17.38 22.60 -14.79
CA GLY A 126 -17.80 23.19 -16.05
C GLY A 126 -19.30 23.48 -16.13
N GLN A 127 -20.13 22.56 -15.62
CA GLN A 127 -21.59 22.75 -15.55
C GLN A 127 -21.98 23.90 -14.64
N VAL A 128 -21.42 23.95 -13.44
CA VAL A 128 -21.68 25.00 -12.46
C VAL A 128 -21.29 26.36 -13.04
N ASN A 129 -20.19 26.46 -13.78
CA ASN A 129 -19.77 27.71 -14.42
C ASN A 129 -20.78 28.19 -15.48
N VAL A 130 -21.24 27.31 -16.38
CA VAL A 130 -22.24 27.67 -17.40
C VAL A 130 -23.55 28.12 -16.75
N VAL A 131 -24.05 27.37 -15.76
CA VAL A 131 -25.29 27.72 -15.06
C VAL A 131 -25.15 29.02 -14.28
N SER A 132 -24.03 29.23 -13.60
CA SER A 132 -23.79 30.44 -12.79
C SER A 132 -23.71 31.71 -13.64
N GLN A 133 -23.18 31.62 -14.86
CA GLN A 133 -23.17 32.74 -15.80
C GLN A 133 -24.54 32.99 -16.44
N ALA A 134 -25.35 31.95 -16.63
CA ALA A 134 -26.68 32.05 -17.23
C ALA A 134 -27.73 32.65 -16.29
N ILE A 135 -27.68 32.31 -14.99
CA ILE A 135 -28.68 32.73 -13.98
C ILE A 135 -28.92 34.25 -13.96
N PRO A 136 -27.88 35.12 -13.92
CA PRO A 136 -28.06 36.57 -13.94
C PRO A 136 -28.81 37.06 -15.18
N ILE A 137 -28.51 36.50 -16.36
CA ILE A 137 -29.15 36.88 -17.63
C ILE A 137 -30.64 36.51 -17.57
N LEU A 138 -30.96 35.28 -17.14
CA LEU A 138 -32.34 34.81 -17.03
C LEU A 138 -33.14 35.60 -15.99
N ASN A 139 -32.51 35.94 -14.85
CA ASN A 139 -33.14 36.76 -13.83
C ASN A 139 -33.44 38.17 -14.34
N GLN A 140 -32.49 38.79 -15.04
CA GLN A 140 -32.70 40.10 -15.65
C GLN A 140 -33.86 40.05 -16.65
N LEU A 141 -33.87 39.05 -17.56
CA LEU A 141 -34.90 38.87 -18.58
C LEU A 141 -36.34 38.76 -18.04
N ARG A 142 -36.54 38.30 -16.80
CA ARG A 142 -37.87 38.30 -16.17
C ARG A 142 -38.44 39.71 -16.00
N GLY A 143 -37.59 40.73 -15.98
CA GLY A 143 -37.96 42.15 -15.86
C GLY A 143 -38.36 42.83 -17.17
N VAL A 144 -38.23 42.17 -18.34
CA VAL A 144 -38.54 42.79 -19.65
C VAL A 144 -39.96 43.36 -19.69
N ASN A 145 -40.93 42.65 -19.11
CA ASN A 145 -42.34 43.07 -19.11
C ASN A 145 -42.63 44.23 -18.13
N ALA A 146 -41.67 44.60 -17.28
CA ALA A 146 -41.79 45.72 -16.35
C ALA A 146 -41.17 47.02 -16.91
N LEU A 147 -40.63 46.99 -18.13
CA LEU A 147 -40.09 48.17 -18.80
C LEU A 147 -41.22 49.16 -19.12
N GLY A 148 -40.99 50.43 -18.78
CA GLY A 148 -41.94 51.52 -19.00
C GLY A 148 -41.52 52.46 -20.15
N PRO A 149 -42.16 53.64 -20.27
CA PRO A 149 -41.91 54.59 -21.35
C PRO A 149 -40.56 55.32 -21.27
N ASP A 150 -39.81 55.16 -20.17
CA ASP A 150 -38.48 55.78 -20.04
C ASP A 150 -37.47 55.08 -20.96
N ARG A 151 -37.15 55.76 -22.06
CA ARG A 151 -36.14 55.34 -23.04
C ARG A 151 -34.79 55.06 -22.41
N ASN A 152 -34.33 55.92 -21.51
CA ASN A 152 -32.99 55.81 -20.92
C ASN A 152 -32.95 54.64 -19.94
N ALA A 153 -34.01 54.44 -19.16
CA ALA A 153 -34.13 53.25 -18.31
C ALA A 153 -34.14 51.95 -19.13
N THR A 154 -34.87 51.93 -20.25
CA THR A 154 -34.93 50.77 -21.16
C THR A 154 -33.58 50.50 -21.83
N LEU A 155 -32.90 51.55 -22.30
CA LEU A 155 -31.57 51.44 -22.89
C LEU A 155 -30.55 50.88 -21.87
N ASN A 156 -30.53 51.42 -20.66
CA ASN A 156 -29.63 50.96 -19.60
C ASN A 156 -29.91 49.50 -19.23
N TYR A 157 -31.18 49.10 -19.14
CA TYR A 157 -31.56 47.72 -18.90
C TYR A 157 -30.98 46.75 -19.95
N TRP A 158 -31.07 47.10 -21.24
CA TRP A 158 -30.51 46.27 -22.31
C TRP A 158 -28.98 46.32 -22.37
N LEU A 159 -28.35 47.43 -21.98
CA LEU A 159 -26.89 47.52 -21.82
C LEU A 159 -26.38 46.63 -20.67
N ASP A 160 -27.11 46.53 -19.57
CA ASP A 160 -26.79 45.60 -18.48
C ASP A 160 -26.86 44.14 -18.93
N ILE A 161 -27.91 43.79 -19.69
CA ILE A 161 -28.02 42.47 -20.32
C ILE A 161 -26.86 42.22 -21.27
N LYS A 162 -26.47 43.21 -22.10
CA LYS A 162 -25.32 43.11 -23.00
C LYS A 162 -24.03 42.82 -22.24
N GLY A 163 -23.83 43.47 -21.09
CA GLY A 163 -22.70 43.22 -20.19
C GLY A 163 -22.66 41.76 -19.75
N LEU A 164 -23.77 41.24 -19.24
CA LEU A 164 -23.88 39.84 -18.80
C LEU A 164 -23.66 38.86 -19.96
N VAL A 165 -24.32 39.09 -21.10
CA VAL A 165 -24.22 38.25 -22.30
C VAL A 165 -22.80 38.23 -22.86
N SER A 166 -22.10 39.37 -22.88
CA SER A 166 -20.72 39.43 -23.38
C SER A 166 -19.76 38.52 -22.61
N SER A 167 -20.02 38.33 -21.30
CA SER A 167 -19.21 37.47 -20.44
C SER A 167 -19.56 35.98 -20.59
N PHE A 168 -20.82 35.67 -20.93
CA PHE A 168 -21.33 34.31 -21.09
C PHE A 168 -21.09 33.78 -22.50
N GLU A 169 -21.48 34.55 -23.52
CA GLU A 169 -21.34 34.22 -24.93
C GLU A 169 -21.24 35.47 -25.81
N PRO A 170 -20.01 35.88 -26.19
CA PRO A 170 -19.79 37.06 -27.02
C PRO A 170 -20.55 37.04 -28.35
N ALA A 171 -20.80 35.86 -28.92
CA ALA A 171 -21.51 35.69 -30.19
C ALA A 171 -22.98 36.15 -30.13
N LEU A 172 -23.59 36.23 -28.95
CA LEU A 172 -24.96 36.74 -28.76
C LEU A 172 -25.03 38.26 -28.58
N THR A 173 -23.89 38.94 -28.43
CA THR A 173 -23.82 40.40 -28.29
C THR A 173 -24.54 41.15 -29.43
N PRO A 174 -24.39 40.76 -30.71
CA PRO A 174 -25.11 41.40 -31.82
C PRO A 174 -26.64 41.27 -31.71
N ALA A 175 -27.14 40.21 -31.07
CA ALA A 175 -28.57 40.03 -30.86
C ALA A 175 -29.13 41.06 -29.88
N VAL A 176 -28.39 41.33 -28.79
CA VAL A 176 -28.73 42.41 -27.84
C VAL A 176 -28.60 43.78 -28.50
N ASP A 177 -27.61 43.98 -29.36
CA ASP A 177 -27.46 45.23 -30.12
C ASP A 177 -28.64 45.52 -31.04
N ARG A 178 -29.24 44.49 -31.66
CA ARG A 178 -30.50 44.65 -32.40
C ARG A 178 -31.64 45.12 -31.49
N VAL A 179 -31.75 44.59 -30.28
CA VAL A 179 -32.77 45.05 -29.32
C VAL A 179 -32.53 46.52 -28.97
N ILE A 180 -31.29 46.88 -28.63
CA ILE A 180 -30.87 48.25 -28.31
C ILE A 180 -31.25 49.22 -29.44
N ASN A 181 -30.98 48.85 -30.69
CA ASN A 181 -31.28 49.68 -31.86
C ASN A 181 -32.78 49.88 -32.11
N ASN A 182 -33.64 49.04 -31.53
CA ASN A 182 -35.10 49.12 -31.67
C ASN A 182 -35.82 49.58 -30.38
N VAL A 183 -35.09 50.01 -29.34
CA VAL A 183 -35.69 50.44 -28.04
C VAL A 183 -36.75 51.53 -28.22
N ASP A 184 -36.58 52.40 -29.22
CA ASP A 184 -37.53 53.47 -29.51
C ASP A 184 -38.94 52.94 -29.85
N GLY A 185 -39.06 51.70 -30.37
CA GLY A 185 -40.35 51.07 -30.63
C GLY A 185 -41.20 50.83 -29.37
N LEU A 186 -40.58 50.60 -28.21
CA LEU A 186 -41.30 50.49 -26.94
C LEU A 186 -41.84 51.86 -26.49
N VAL A 187 -41.04 52.91 -26.69
CA VAL A 187 -41.43 54.29 -26.35
C VAL A 187 -42.59 54.75 -27.24
N ASP A 188 -42.49 54.48 -28.55
CA ASP A 188 -43.55 54.77 -29.52
C ASP A 188 -44.86 54.08 -29.15
N TYR A 189 -44.81 52.83 -28.66
CA TYR A 189 -45.99 52.10 -28.20
C TYR A 189 -46.66 52.76 -27.00
N TYR A 190 -45.88 53.21 -26.00
CA TYR A 190 -46.43 53.94 -24.86
C TYR A 190 -47.01 55.30 -25.28
N ASN A 191 -46.34 56.03 -26.18
CA ASN A 191 -46.87 57.26 -26.75
C ASN A 191 -48.19 57.02 -27.51
N TRP A 192 -48.30 55.90 -28.23
CA TRP A 192 -49.53 55.49 -28.90
C TRP A 192 -50.65 55.20 -27.90
N ILE A 193 -50.37 54.47 -26.81
CA ILE A 193 -51.34 54.26 -25.71
C ILE A 193 -51.79 55.60 -25.13
N ASP A 194 -50.86 56.51 -24.82
CA ASP A 194 -51.16 57.81 -24.22
C ASP A 194 -51.97 58.71 -25.16
N SER A 195 -51.89 58.48 -26.48
CA SER A 195 -52.69 59.17 -27.49
C SER A 195 -54.11 58.63 -27.65
N TYR A 196 -54.54 57.66 -26.83
CA TYR A 196 -55.88 57.09 -26.88
C TYR A 196 -56.95 58.20 -26.77
N PRO A 197 -57.88 58.30 -27.73
CA PRO A 197 -58.81 59.43 -27.80
C PRO A 197 -59.90 59.42 -26.71
N GLY A 198 -59.98 58.36 -25.90
CA GLY A 198 -60.93 58.22 -24.80
C GLY A 198 -62.20 57.47 -25.20
N GLU A 199 -62.94 56.98 -24.20
CA GLU A 199 -64.13 56.14 -24.40
C GLU A 199 -65.30 56.86 -25.08
N ASN A 200 -65.34 58.20 -25.02
CA ASN A 200 -66.38 59.04 -25.61
C ASN A 200 -66.01 59.60 -26.99
N ALA A 201 -64.89 59.17 -27.57
CA ALA A 201 -64.43 59.62 -28.88
C ALA A 201 -65.34 59.12 -30.01
N ALA A 202 -65.34 59.82 -31.13
CA ALA A 202 -66.07 59.39 -32.31
C ALA A 202 -65.41 58.13 -32.93
N ALA A 203 -66.21 57.27 -33.55
CA ALA A 203 -65.74 55.97 -34.06
C ALA A 203 -64.61 56.10 -35.10
N ASP A 204 -64.62 57.16 -35.91
CA ASP A 204 -63.56 57.48 -36.86
C ASP A 204 -62.23 57.82 -36.18
N GLN A 205 -62.26 58.53 -35.04
CA GLN A 205 -61.07 58.83 -34.26
C GLN A 205 -60.45 57.57 -33.63
N ILE A 206 -61.30 56.65 -33.17
CA ILE A 206 -60.85 55.34 -32.64
C ILE A 206 -60.22 54.50 -33.77
N VAL A 207 -60.84 54.47 -34.95
CA VAL A 207 -60.29 53.74 -36.11
C VAL A 207 -58.96 54.33 -36.57
N GLN A 208 -58.82 55.65 -36.61
CA GLN A 208 -57.56 56.32 -36.95
C GLN A 208 -56.46 56.01 -35.93
N TRP A 209 -56.79 56.01 -34.63
CA TRP A 209 -55.86 55.63 -33.58
C TRP A 209 -55.42 54.15 -33.69
N LEU A 210 -56.34 53.22 -33.97
CA LEU A 210 -55.98 51.81 -34.21
C LEU A 210 -55.06 51.65 -35.43
N GLN A 211 -55.29 52.43 -36.49
CA GLN A 211 -54.46 52.42 -37.70
C GLN A 211 -53.10 53.08 -37.51
N SER A 212 -52.91 53.90 -36.46
CA SER A 212 -51.64 54.55 -36.15
C SER A 212 -50.73 53.74 -35.22
N LEU A 213 -51.05 52.45 -34.98
CA LEU A 213 -50.19 51.55 -34.22
C LEU A 213 -48.75 51.58 -34.78
N PRO A 214 -47.74 51.89 -33.96
CA PRO A 214 -46.38 52.09 -34.46
C PRO A 214 -45.75 50.77 -34.90
N PRO A 215 -45.28 50.65 -36.16
CA PRO A 215 -44.61 49.44 -36.64
C PRO A 215 -43.24 49.21 -35.98
N SER A 216 -42.64 50.25 -35.40
CA SER A 216 -41.40 50.18 -34.61
C SER A 216 -41.55 49.30 -33.36
N TYR A 217 -42.75 49.22 -32.77
CA TYR A 217 -43.03 48.33 -31.64
C TYR A 217 -42.89 46.85 -32.01
N GLU A 218 -43.41 46.48 -33.19
CA GLU A 218 -43.28 45.11 -33.68
C GLU A 218 -41.82 44.73 -33.92
N GLN A 219 -41.02 45.66 -34.45
CA GLN A 219 -39.57 45.47 -34.64
C GLN A 219 -38.84 45.27 -33.31
N TYR A 220 -39.20 46.03 -32.27
CA TYR A 220 -38.67 45.84 -30.92
C TYR A 220 -39.02 44.45 -30.36
N VAL A 221 -40.30 44.08 -30.38
CA VAL A 221 -40.78 42.79 -29.86
C VAL A 221 -40.12 41.63 -30.61
N ASN A 222 -39.98 41.72 -31.94
CA ASN A 222 -39.30 40.70 -32.74
C ASN A 222 -37.82 40.59 -32.39
N ALA A 223 -37.12 41.70 -32.19
CA ALA A 223 -35.72 41.69 -31.76
C ALA A 223 -35.56 41.04 -30.38
N VAL A 224 -36.45 41.34 -29.43
CA VAL A 224 -36.46 40.72 -28.09
C VAL A 224 -36.68 39.22 -28.19
N ASN A 225 -37.71 38.79 -28.93
CA ASN A 225 -38.03 37.36 -29.10
C ASN A 225 -36.87 36.61 -29.76
N GLN A 226 -36.26 37.18 -30.80
CA GLN A 226 -35.12 36.58 -31.47
C GLN A 226 -33.91 36.44 -30.54
N PHE A 227 -33.60 37.47 -29.74
CA PHE A 227 -32.53 37.37 -28.75
C PHE A 227 -32.80 36.26 -27.72
N VAL A 228 -34.02 36.18 -27.19
CA VAL A 228 -34.39 35.15 -26.20
C VAL A 228 -34.26 33.75 -26.80
N ASP A 229 -34.71 33.54 -28.04
CA ASP A 229 -34.60 32.26 -28.72
C ASP A 229 -33.14 31.83 -28.96
N GLU A 230 -32.30 32.76 -29.44
CA GLU A 230 -30.87 32.52 -29.65
C GLU A 230 -30.15 32.19 -28.31
N LEU A 231 -30.48 32.91 -27.23
CA LEU A 231 -29.96 32.65 -25.89
C LEU A 231 -30.37 31.28 -25.36
N LEU A 232 -31.66 30.94 -25.42
CA LEU A 232 -32.18 29.66 -24.93
C LEU A 232 -31.64 28.49 -25.73
N THR A 233 -31.49 28.65 -27.05
CA THR A 233 -30.89 27.64 -27.93
C THR A 233 -29.43 27.40 -27.56
N SER A 234 -28.66 28.46 -27.34
CA SER A 234 -27.28 28.34 -26.90
C SER A 234 -27.16 27.67 -25.53
N LEU A 235 -27.97 28.09 -24.56
CA LEU A 235 -28.03 27.48 -23.24
C LEU A 235 -28.36 25.99 -23.33
N ALA A 236 -29.39 25.62 -24.10
CA ALA A 236 -29.78 24.23 -24.31
C ALA A 236 -28.66 23.42 -24.96
N SER A 237 -27.95 23.99 -25.94
CA SER A 237 -26.80 23.37 -26.60
C SER A 237 -25.65 23.12 -25.63
N LYS A 238 -25.23 24.14 -24.86
CA LYS A 238 -24.16 24.02 -23.87
C LYS A 238 -24.53 23.01 -22.77
N LEU A 239 -25.77 23.05 -22.28
CA LEU A 239 -26.27 22.09 -21.29
C LEU A 239 -26.35 20.66 -21.86
N SER A 240 -26.72 20.49 -23.12
CA SER A 240 -26.75 19.18 -23.79
C SER A 240 -25.34 18.63 -24.00
N ALA A 241 -24.41 19.44 -24.49
CA ALA A 241 -23.01 19.06 -24.63
C ALA A 241 -22.39 18.68 -23.27
N LEU A 242 -22.75 19.40 -22.21
CA LEU A 242 -22.35 19.07 -20.85
C LEU A 242 -22.97 17.76 -20.35
N ARG A 243 -24.26 17.53 -20.59
CA ARG A 243 -24.94 16.27 -20.25
C ARG A 243 -24.30 15.09 -20.99
N ASP A 244 -24.04 15.24 -22.27
CA ASP A 244 -23.47 14.17 -23.10
C ASP A 244 -22.00 13.90 -22.71
N SER A 245 -21.30 14.89 -22.15
CA SER A 245 -19.99 14.66 -21.53
C SER A 245 -20.04 13.88 -20.21
N LEU A 246 -21.21 13.74 -19.56
CA LEU A 246 -21.39 12.98 -18.32
C LEU A 246 -21.71 11.50 -18.54
N ALA A 247 -22.34 11.17 -19.68
CA ALA A 247 -22.68 9.80 -20.08
C ALA A 247 -21.44 9.02 -20.53
#